data_AF-A0A7X3KXZ9-F1
#
_entry.id   AF-A0A7X3KXZ9-F1
#
_cell.length_a   1.000
_cell.length_b   1.000
_cell.length_c   1.000
_cell.angle_alpha   90.00
_cell.angle_beta   90.00
_cell.angle_gamma   90.00
#
_symmetry.space_group_name_H-M   'P 1'
#
loop_
_entity.id
_entity.type
_entity.pdbx_description
1 polymer ?
#
loop_
_entity_poly.entity_id
_entity_poly.type
_entity_poly.pdbx_seq_one_letter_code
_entity_poly.pdbx_strand_id
1 'polypeptide(L)'
;ASKLLVASDAPPVRATQEIRPVAIITSASDKIILDFGQNFVSVVRINKVPAQSSITLTHAEVLENSELGMRPVRGAKCRDVVITSDSEILNRSPKFTYHGFRFVQIDGWPAEQHVALDN
;
A
#
# COMPACT_ATOMS: atom_id res chain seq x y z
N ALA A 1 -32.61 -11.87 -24.48
CA ALA A 1 -32.42 -10.56 -23.82
C ALA A 1 -31.23 -9.86 -24.49
N SER A 2 -31.41 -8.64 -25.02
CA SER A 2 -30.30 -7.86 -25.58
C SER A 2 -29.40 -7.38 -24.43
N LYS A 3 -28.11 -7.73 -24.48
CA LYS A 3 -27.11 -7.20 -23.56
C LYS A 3 -26.77 -5.78 -24.01
N LEU A 4 -27.13 -4.79 -23.20
CA LEU A 4 -26.91 -3.38 -23.51
C LEU A 4 -25.50 -2.97 -23.08
N LEU A 5 -24.72 -2.45 -24.04
CA LEU A 5 -23.46 -1.75 -23.77
C LEU A 5 -23.76 -0.25 -23.91
N VAL A 6 -23.40 0.53 -22.90
CA VAL A 6 -23.61 1.98 -22.86
C VAL A 6 -22.30 2.66 -22.48
N ALA A 7 -22.02 3.82 -23.07
CA ALA A 7 -20.88 4.64 -22.68
C ALA A 7 -21.07 5.21 -21.26
N SER A 8 -19.98 5.47 -20.55
CA SER A 8 -20.02 6.09 -19.21
C SER A 8 -20.18 7.60 -19.32
N ASP A 9 -21.13 8.18 -18.58
CA ASP A 9 -21.30 9.63 -18.46
C ASP A 9 -20.38 10.26 -17.41
N ALA A 10 -19.87 9.47 -16.46
CA ALA A 10 -18.98 9.94 -15.41
C ALA A 10 -17.52 10.01 -15.89
N PRO A 11 -16.72 10.99 -15.42
CA PRO A 11 -15.29 11.00 -15.66
C PRO A 11 -14.67 9.74 -15.03
N PRO A 12 -13.69 9.14 -15.69
CA PRO A 12 -13.13 7.88 -15.22
C PRO A 12 -12.16 8.11 -14.06
N VAL A 13 -12.01 7.10 -13.20
CA VAL A 13 -11.05 7.14 -12.08
C VAL A 13 -9.61 7.24 -12.62
N ARG A 14 -8.80 8.12 -12.03
CA ARG A 14 -7.40 8.38 -12.38
C ARG A 14 -6.56 8.61 -11.12
N ALA A 15 -5.28 8.30 -11.19
CA ALA A 15 -4.32 8.80 -10.21
C ALA A 15 -4.12 10.30 -10.46
N THR A 16 -4.51 11.14 -9.51
CA THR A 16 -4.47 12.60 -9.63
C THR A 16 -3.26 13.23 -8.94
N GLN A 17 -2.63 12.51 -8.00
CA GLN A 17 -1.52 12.98 -7.19
C GLN A 17 -0.65 11.81 -6.71
N GLU A 18 0.65 12.05 -6.53
CA GLU A 18 1.54 11.19 -5.77
C GLU A 18 1.81 11.81 -4.38
N ILE A 19 1.70 11.00 -3.33
CA ILE A 19 1.93 11.40 -1.93
C ILE A 19 3.06 10.54 -1.39
N ARG A 20 4.09 11.17 -0.82
CA ARG A 20 5.21 10.48 -0.18
C ARG A 20 4.95 10.26 1.31
N PRO A 21 5.48 9.17 1.92
CA PRO A 21 5.50 9.05 3.37
C PRO A 21 6.25 10.22 3.99
N VAL A 22 5.78 10.68 5.16
CA VAL A 22 6.41 11.77 5.92
C VAL A 22 7.21 11.26 7.12
N ALA A 23 6.96 10.03 7.55
CA ALA A 23 7.70 9.40 8.64
C ALA A 23 7.76 7.87 8.47
N ILE A 24 8.79 7.29 9.08
CA ILE A 24 8.91 5.84 9.30
C ILE A 24 8.84 5.62 10.81
N ILE A 25 7.95 4.73 11.22
CA ILE A 25 7.67 4.41 12.62
C ILE A 25 8.03 2.94 12.84
N THR A 26 8.68 2.65 13.97
CA THR A 26 8.81 1.29 14.47
C THR A 26 7.64 0.99 15.40
N SER A 27 6.88 -0.05 15.10
CA SER A 27 5.75 -0.49 15.91
C SER A 27 6.20 -1.10 17.25
N ALA A 28 5.27 -1.35 18.17
CA ALA A 28 5.58 -2.01 19.45
C ALA A 28 6.15 -3.44 19.28
N SER A 29 5.85 -4.09 18.16
CA SER A 29 6.35 -5.41 17.76
C SER A 29 7.46 -5.35 16.70
N ASP A 30 8.21 -4.25 16.67
CA ASP A 30 9.36 -4.02 15.79
C ASP A 30 9.02 -4.08 14.29
N LYS A 31 7.79 -3.72 13.91
CA LYS A 31 7.38 -3.63 12.49
C LYS A 31 7.66 -2.25 11.92
N ILE A 32 7.97 -2.21 10.63
CA ILE A 32 8.15 -0.96 9.89
C ILE A 32 6.78 -0.47 9.44
N ILE A 33 6.42 0.75 9.85
CA ILE A 33 5.18 1.43 9.45
C ILE A 33 5.54 2.76 8.77
N LEU A 34 5.04 2.95 7.56
CA LEU A 34 5.05 4.24 6.87
C LEU A 34 3.86 5.09 7.33
N ASP A 35 4.11 6.32 7.74
CA ASP A 35 3.07 7.34 7.96
C ASP A 35 3.08 8.32 6.78
N PHE A 36 1.95 8.46 6.09
CA PHE A 36 1.77 9.41 4.99
C PHE A 36 1.29 10.80 5.45
N GLY A 37 1.05 11.00 6.75
CA GLY A 37 0.66 12.28 7.36
C GLY A 37 -0.80 12.66 7.12
N GLN A 38 -1.47 12.05 6.14
CA GLN A 38 -2.85 12.30 5.77
C GLN A 38 -3.56 10.98 5.49
N ASN A 39 -4.82 10.85 5.90
CA ASN A 39 -5.68 9.74 5.47
C ASN A 39 -6.28 10.07 4.09
N PHE A 40 -6.15 9.16 3.12
CA PHE A 40 -6.67 9.29 1.76
C PHE A 40 -7.04 7.93 1.16
N VAL A 41 -7.70 7.93 0.00
CA VAL A 41 -8.05 6.71 -0.73
C VAL A 41 -7.12 6.55 -1.92
N SER A 42 -6.32 5.49 -1.95
CA SER A 42 -5.34 5.27 -3.02
C SER A 42 -4.82 3.83 -3.04
N VAL A 43 -3.74 3.61 -3.80
CA VAL A 43 -2.88 2.43 -3.80
C VAL A 43 -1.43 2.84 -3.60
N VAL A 44 -0.61 1.97 -3.02
CA VAL A 44 0.84 2.21 -2.88
C VAL A 44 1.57 1.78 -4.15
N ARG A 45 2.53 2.60 -4.59
CA ARG A 45 3.51 2.25 -5.62
C ARG A 45 4.84 1.89 -4.95
N ILE A 46 5.35 0.70 -5.23
CA ILE A 46 6.71 0.29 -4.85
C ILE A 46 7.64 0.52 -6.05
N ASN A 47 8.66 1.34 -5.88
CA ASN A 47 9.60 1.71 -6.95
C ASN A 47 10.43 0.52 -7.42
N LYS A 48 10.92 -0.28 -6.47
CA LYS A 48 11.76 -1.45 -6.73
C LYS A 48 11.44 -2.54 -5.71
N VAL A 49 11.16 -3.74 -6.22
CA VAL A 49 11.09 -4.97 -5.45
C VAL A 49 12.18 -5.89 -5.96
N PRO A 50 13.14 -6.31 -5.11
CA PRO A 50 14.23 -7.20 -5.52
C PRO A 50 13.71 -8.55 -6.01
N ALA A 51 14.55 -9.31 -6.71
CA ALA A 51 14.25 -10.71 -7.03
C ALA A 51 14.05 -11.54 -5.75
N GLN A 52 13.36 -12.67 -5.88
CA GLN A 52 13.15 -13.66 -4.81
C GLN A 52 12.58 -13.07 -3.51
N SER A 53 11.71 -12.07 -3.63
CA SER A 53 11.13 -11.33 -2.51
C SER A 53 9.63 -11.61 -2.37
N SER A 54 9.13 -11.52 -1.15
CA SER A 54 7.69 -11.58 -0.83
C SER A 54 7.37 -10.44 0.12
N ILE A 55 6.93 -9.32 -0.44
CA ILE A 55 6.63 -8.09 0.31
C ILE A 55 5.13 -8.00 0.53
N THR A 56 4.74 -7.77 1.77
CA THR A 56 3.36 -7.49 2.15
C THR A 56 3.22 -6.04 2.55
N LEU A 57 2.18 -5.38 2.03
CA LEU A 57 1.73 -4.06 2.47
C LEU A 57 0.35 -4.20 3.14
N THR A 58 0.25 -3.86 4.42
CA THR A 58 -1.03 -3.80 5.15
C THR A 58 -1.39 -2.35 5.44
N HIS A 59 -2.61 -1.95 5.09
CA HIS A 59 -3.06 -0.55 5.14
C HIS A 59 -4.01 -0.32 6.31
N ALA A 60 -3.85 0.81 7.02
CA ALA A 60 -4.76 1.22 8.09
C ALA A 60 -4.96 2.75 8.14
N GLU A 61 -6.10 3.17 8.68
CA GLU A 61 -6.42 4.60 8.87
C GLU A 61 -5.80 5.17 10.15
N VAL A 62 -5.59 4.33 11.17
CA VAL A 62 -5.15 4.74 12.50
C VAL A 62 -4.12 3.76 13.05
N LEU A 63 -3.37 4.22 14.06
CA LEU A 63 -2.60 3.35 14.94
C LEU A 63 -3.38 3.13 16.24
N GLU A 64 -3.33 1.92 16.78
CA GLU A 64 -3.86 1.56 18.10
C GLU A 64 -2.72 0.90 18.89
N ASN A 65 -2.37 1.44 20.06
CA ASN A 65 -1.26 0.93 20.89
C ASN A 65 0.08 0.79 20.13
N SER A 66 0.40 1.76 19.28
CA SER A 66 1.59 1.75 18.42
C SER A 66 1.64 0.59 17.41
N GLU A 67 0.49 0.01 17.06
CA GLU A 67 0.32 -0.99 16.01
C GLU A 67 -0.74 -0.54 14.99
N LEU A 68 -0.86 -1.20 13.83
CA LEU A 68 -1.94 -0.90 12.89
C LEU A 68 -3.32 -1.17 13.51
N GLY A 69 -4.17 -0.13 13.55
CA GLY A 69 -5.55 -0.25 13.98
C GLY A 69 -6.43 -0.85 12.89
N MET A 70 -6.57 -2.19 12.87
CA MET A 70 -7.35 -2.91 11.84
C MET A 70 -8.83 -3.08 12.18
N ARG A 71 -9.25 -2.79 13.42
CA ARG A 71 -10.63 -2.94 13.86
C ARG A 71 -11.65 -2.12 13.03
N PRO A 72 -11.37 -0.87 12.60
CA PRO A 72 -12.31 -0.08 11.79
C PRO A 72 -12.60 -0.67 10.41
N VAL A 73 -11.65 -1.38 9.78
CA VAL A 73 -11.81 -1.94 8.43
C VAL A 73 -12.62 -3.25 8.40
N ARG A 74 -13.06 -3.74 9.58
CA ARG A 74 -13.93 -4.92 9.74
C ARG A 74 -13.37 -6.16 9.06
N GLY A 75 -14.08 -6.73 8.09
CA GLY A 75 -13.67 -7.94 7.37
C GLY A 75 -12.75 -7.68 6.17
N ALA A 76 -12.46 -6.41 5.85
CA ALA A 76 -11.55 -6.11 4.76
C ALA A 76 -10.10 -6.42 5.18
N LYS A 77 -9.39 -7.18 4.35
CA LYS A 77 -7.99 -7.55 4.64
C LYS A 77 -7.02 -6.37 4.50
N CYS A 78 -7.32 -5.42 3.61
CA CYS A 78 -6.50 -4.24 3.30
C CYS A 78 -5.02 -4.57 3.06
N ARG A 79 -4.76 -5.72 2.41
CA ARG A 79 -3.43 -6.32 2.27
C ARG A 79 -3.11 -6.58 0.80
N ASP A 80 -1.99 -6.04 0.37
CA ASP A 80 -1.41 -6.29 -0.95
C ASP A 80 -0.12 -7.09 -0.80
N VAL A 81 0.09 -8.07 -1.68
CA VAL A 81 1.28 -8.93 -1.64
C VAL A 81 1.96 -8.90 -3.01
N VAL A 82 3.25 -8.57 -3.01
CA VAL A 82 4.09 -8.57 -4.20
C VAL A 82 5.14 -9.67 -4.04
N ILE A 83 5.13 -10.61 -4.98
CA ILE A 83 6.07 -11.72 -5.03
C ILE A 83 6.88 -11.61 -6.32
N THR A 84 8.19 -11.78 -6.22
CA THR A 84 9.11 -11.77 -7.36
C THR A 84 9.81 -13.11 -7.50
N SER A 85 10.06 -13.52 -8.75
CA SER A 85 10.87 -14.69 -9.09
C SER A 85 12.34 -14.27 -9.26
N ASP A 86 13.04 -14.76 -10.28
CA ASP A 86 14.46 -14.48 -10.52
C ASP A 86 14.74 -13.08 -11.11
N SER A 87 13.72 -12.24 -11.23
CA SER A 87 13.84 -10.87 -11.74
C SER A 87 13.26 -9.88 -10.75
N GLU A 88 13.93 -8.73 -10.63
CA GLU A 88 13.38 -7.58 -9.91
C GLU A 88 12.19 -7.00 -10.67
N ILE A 89 11.36 -6.28 -9.93
CA ILE A 89 10.23 -5.59 -10.51
C ILE A 89 10.25 -4.13 -10.11
N LEU A 90 10.04 -3.26 -11.11
CA LEU A 90 9.99 -1.82 -10.95
C LEU A 90 8.55 -1.28 -10.99
N ASN A 91 8.34 -0.17 -10.27
CA ASN A 91 7.13 0.65 -10.32
C ASN A 91 5.81 -0.13 -10.24
N ARG A 92 5.65 -0.95 -9.20
CA ARG A 92 4.45 -1.77 -9.03
C ARG A 92 3.43 -1.12 -8.12
N SER A 93 2.21 -1.06 -8.61
CA SER A 93 1.01 -0.79 -7.82
C SER A 93 -0.12 -1.75 -8.22
N PRO A 94 -1.05 -2.04 -7.31
CA PRO A 94 -2.28 -2.76 -7.62
C PRO A 94 -3.13 -2.03 -8.68
N LYS A 95 -3.87 -2.79 -9.49
CA LYS A 95 -4.77 -2.25 -10.54
C LYS A 95 -6.26 -2.43 -10.27
N PHE A 96 -6.61 -3.35 -9.37
CA PHE A 96 -8.00 -3.81 -9.17
C PHE A 96 -8.44 -3.79 -7.70
N THR A 97 -7.74 -3.00 -6.88
CA THR A 97 -8.09 -2.71 -5.49
C THR A 97 -7.68 -1.27 -5.17
N TYR A 98 -8.22 -0.73 -4.09
CA TYR A 98 -7.78 0.52 -3.47
C TYR A 98 -8.08 0.43 -1.97
N HIS A 99 -7.41 1.25 -1.16
CA HIS A 99 -7.58 1.28 0.29
C HIS A 99 -7.72 2.72 0.77
N GLY A 100 -8.51 2.93 1.82
CA GLY A 100 -8.47 4.17 2.62
C GLY A 100 -7.43 4.01 3.71
N PHE A 101 -6.39 4.83 3.72
CA PHE A 101 -5.30 4.70 4.69
C PHE A 101 -4.49 5.98 4.90
N ARG A 102 -3.86 6.02 6.07
CA ARG A 102 -2.74 6.93 6.39
C ARG A 102 -1.46 6.14 6.66
N PHE A 103 -1.60 4.94 7.22
CA PHE A 103 -0.48 4.11 7.65
C PHE A 103 -0.36 2.86 6.80
N VAL A 104 0.87 2.45 6.51
CA VAL A 104 1.17 1.21 5.80
C VAL A 104 2.27 0.44 6.52
N GLN A 105 1.96 -0.74 7.02
CA GLN A 105 2.97 -1.66 7.52
C GLN A 105 3.60 -2.43 6.36
N ILE A 106 4.91 -2.59 6.41
CA ILE A 106 5.68 -3.39 5.47
C ILE A 106 6.22 -4.63 6.19
N ASP A 107 5.90 -5.81 5.65
CA ASP A 107 6.51 -7.07 6.06
C ASP A 107 7.26 -7.71 4.88
N GLY A 108 8.36 -8.41 5.18
CA GLY A 108 9.18 -9.10 4.18
C GLY A 108 10.10 -8.18 3.36
N TRP A 109 10.36 -6.96 3.85
CA TRP A 109 11.35 -6.08 3.23
C TRP A 109 12.78 -6.62 3.45
N PRO A 110 13.64 -6.66 2.42
CA PRO A 110 15.01 -7.19 2.54
C PRO A 110 15.85 -6.39 3.55
N ALA A 111 16.54 -7.09 4.46
CA ALA A 111 17.27 -6.47 5.57
C ALA A 111 18.46 -5.61 5.12
N GLU A 112 19.08 -5.95 3.99
CA GLU A 112 20.19 -5.19 3.41
C GLU A 112 19.74 -3.87 2.76
N GLN A 113 18.41 -3.66 2.62
CA GLN A 113 17.83 -2.48 2.02
C GLN A 113 17.10 -1.66 3.08
N HIS A 114 17.61 -0.47 3.38
CA HIS A 114 16.91 0.44 4.26
C HIS A 114 15.66 0.99 3.56
N VAL A 115 14.52 0.91 4.25
CA VAL A 115 13.37 1.75 3.90
C VAL A 115 13.76 3.18 4.28
N ALA A 116 13.80 4.07 3.30
CA ALA A 116 14.16 5.46 3.49
C ALA A 116 13.03 6.36 2.99
N LEU A 117 12.93 7.55 3.58
CA LEU A 117 12.13 8.63 3.01
C LEU A 117 12.93 9.22 1.85
N ASP A 118 12.38 9.15 0.65
CA ASP A 118 12.89 9.91 -0.48
C ASP A 118 12.49 11.37 -0.24
N ASN A 119 13.40 12.17 0.33
CA ASN A 119 13.25 13.62 0.46
C ASN A 119 13.57 14.31 -0.87
#